data_AF-A0A2J7ZHN5-F1
#
_entry.id   AF-A0A2J7ZHN5-F1
#
_cell.length_a   1.000
_cell.length_b   1.000
_cell.length_c   1.000
_cell.angle_alpha   90.00
_cell.angle_beta   90.00
_cell.angle_gamma   90.00
#
_symmetry.space_group_name_H-M   'P 1'
#
loop_
_entity.id
_entity.type
_entity.pdbx_description
1 polymer ?
#
loop_
_entity_poly.entity_id
_entity_poly.type
_entity_poly.pdbx_seq_one_letter_code
_entity_poly.pdbx_strand_id
1 'polypeptide(L)'
;VLNECLWSLQVPRPGGPGWSGKACLPPPPLASPPPPPRRRPATPGRRAPPVLFEPPSPSPSSQPPPSPPPKRNPVQPSLRRPNPPPQPPTPPNYGFPFCACKRRSLKASPYRIVFDNSTALPMLADGKERVRHCFHVRLEGCDPAAQCCAMGVKKVELSVQNQCRQSVKLAMLGGRSYPWAFTQDVSDGQTYTTFKLSSLGLKQKDVSNGMPICVILTEPCQTLARFCYTPTGGDWCRYTFFSLDEDNECCPTGDLLATQDPQVEELEFDTGSVQEVELGEGR
;
A
#
# COMPACT_ATOMS: atom_id res chain seq x y z
N VAL A 1 -20.43 20.16 5.68
CA VAL A 1 -19.72 19.06 4.99
C VAL A 1 -19.79 17.86 5.93
N LEU A 2 -20.58 16.84 5.58
CA LEU A 2 -20.81 15.67 6.43
C LEU A 2 -19.63 14.70 6.27
N ASN A 3 -18.93 14.42 7.37
CA ASN A 3 -17.77 13.53 7.42
C ASN A 3 -18.25 12.07 7.51
N GLU A 4 -18.36 11.39 6.38
CA GLU A 4 -18.78 9.99 6.28
C GLU A 4 -17.63 9.02 6.58
N CYS A 5 -17.06 9.05 7.79
CA CYS A 5 -15.88 8.22 8.11
C CYS A 5 -15.90 7.54 9.48
N LEU A 6 -17.06 7.24 10.07
CA LEU A 6 -17.09 6.34 11.23
C LEU A 6 -18.46 5.68 11.43
N TRP A 7 -18.58 4.42 11.00
CA TRP A 7 -19.29 3.41 11.77
C TRP A 7 -18.64 2.05 11.52
N SER A 8 -18.24 1.39 12.59
CA SER A 8 -17.82 0.00 12.59
C SER A 8 -18.86 -0.80 13.36
N LEU A 9 -19.63 -1.64 12.66
CA LEU A 9 -20.54 -2.58 13.29
C LEU A 9 -19.75 -3.84 13.69
N GLN A 10 -19.59 -4.06 14.99
CA GLN A 10 -18.91 -5.25 15.50
C GLN A 10 -19.93 -6.37 15.62
N VAL A 11 -20.00 -7.22 14.60
CA VAL A 11 -20.86 -8.41 14.62
C VAL A 11 -20.06 -9.56 15.24
N PRO A 12 -20.49 -10.16 16.36
CA PRO A 12 -19.83 -11.34 16.91
C PRO A 12 -19.86 -12.48 15.90
N ARG A 13 -18.76 -13.24 15.79
CA ARG A 13 -18.75 -14.47 14.98
C ARG A 13 -19.77 -15.46 15.55
N PRO A 14 -20.67 -16.03 14.73
CA PRO A 14 -21.52 -17.13 15.15
C PRO A 14 -20.66 -18.26 15.76
N GLY A 15 -20.96 -18.66 16.99
CA GLY A 15 -20.26 -19.74 17.71
C GLY A 15 -19.07 -19.33 18.60
N GLY A 16 -18.81 -18.04 18.83
CA GLY A 16 -17.77 -17.58 19.75
C GLY A 16 -18.15 -17.69 21.24
N PRO A 17 -17.16 -17.68 22.17
CA PRO A 17 -17.41 -17.62 23.61
C PRO A 17 -18.25 -16.37 23.97
N GLY A 18 -19.44 -16.57 24.55
CA GLY A 18 -20.42 -15.51 24.82
C GLY A 18 -21.66 -15.50 23.91
N TRP A 19 -21.74 -16.40 22.93
CA TRP A 19 -22.93 -16.57 22.09
C TRP A 19 -23.97 -17.48 22.76
N SER A 20 -25.01 -16.91 23.38
CA SER A 20 -26.11 -17.66 24.04
C SER A 20 -27.42 -17.73 23.22
N GLY A 21 -27.41 -17.30 21.96
CA GLY A 21 -28.62 -17.24 21.13
C GLY A 21 -28.81 -18.44 20.20
N LYS A 22 -29.90 -19.20 20.38
CA LYS A 22 -30.51 -19.98 19.28
C LYS A 22 -31.17 -19.00 18.30
N ALA A 23 -30.40 -18.53 17.33
CA ALA A 23 -30.90 -17.68 16.26
C ALA A 23 -30.64 -18.34 14.89
N CYS A 24 -31.20 -19.53 14.69
CA CYS A 24 -31.56 -19.95 13.34
C CYS A 24 -32.91 -19.30 13.05
N LEU A 25 -32.90 -18.08 12.51
CA LEU A 25 -34.12 -17.57 11.89
C LEU A 25 -34.39 -18.44 10.66
N PRO A 26 -35.64 -18.91 10.45
CA PRO A 26 -35.99 -19.56 9.20
C PRO A 26 -35.69 -18.62 8.03
N PRO A 27 -35.29 -19.14 6.86
CA PRO A 27 -35.05 -18.31 5.70
C PRO A 27 -36.31 -17.46 5.43
N PRO A 28 -36.16 -16.16 5.14
CA PRO A 28 -37.30 -15.32 4.81
C PRO A 28 -38.03 -15.93 3.60
N PRO A 29 -39.37 -15.86 3.56
CA PRO A 29 -40.12 -16.32 2.40
C PRO A 29 -39.59 -15.61 1.16
N LEU A 30 -39.40 -16.39 0.08
CA LEU A 30 -38.96 -15.89 -1.22
C LEU A 30 -39.79 -14.65 -1.59
N ALA A 31 -39.11 -13.49 -1.63
CA ALA A 31 -39.73 -12.25 -2.03
C ALA A 31 -40.32 -12.41 -3.44
N SER A 32 -41.57 -11.99 -3.62
CA SER A 32 -42.23 -12.02 -4.91
C SER A 32 -41.41 -11.23 -5.94
N PRO A 33 -41.34 -11.70 -7.20
CA PRO A 33 -40.60 -11.01 -8.24
C PRO A 33 -41.12 -9.57 -8.40
N PRO A 34 -40.22 -8.60 -8.65
CA PRO A 34 -40.62 -7.21 -8.81
C PRO A 34 -41.56 -7.04 -10.02
N PRO A 35 -42.52 -6.12 -9.95
CA PRO A 35 -43.39 -5.82 -11.08
C PRO A 35 -42.56 -5.32 -12.28
N PRO A 36 -43.02 -5.59 -13.51
CA PRO A 36 -42.31 -5.17 -14.72
C PRO A 36 -42.16 -3.63 -14.76
N PRO A 37 -41.04 -3.13 -15.30
CA PRO A 37 -40.79 -1.69 -15.37
C PRO A 37 -41.86 -1.00 -16.24
N ARG A 38 -42.53 0.01 -15.67
CA ARG A 38 -43.40 0.91 -16.42
C ARG A 38 -42.58 1.65 -17.48
N ARG A 39 -42.97 1.50 -18.76
CA ARG A 39 -42.40 2.26 -19.87
C ARG A 39 -42.58 3.76 -19.61
N ARG A 40 -41.48 4.51 -19.56
CA ARG A 40 -41.52 5.98 -19.56
C ARG A 40 -42.00 6.49 -20.92
N PRO A 41 -42.90 7.49 -20.96
CA PRO A 41 -43.21 8.22 -22.18
C PRO A 41 -41.98 8.97 -22.72
N ALA A 42 -41.81 8.96 -24.04
CA ALA A 42 -40.76 9.70 -24.73
C ALA A 42 -40.94 11.22 -24.53
N THR A 43 -39.90 11.89 -24.05
CA THR A 43 -39.86 13.35 -23.91
C THR A 43 -39.51 13.98 -25.25
N PRO A 44 -40.26 14.99 -25.76
CA PRO A 44 -39.97 15.65 -27.02
C PRO A 44 -38.75 16.59 -26.89
N GLY A 45 -38.00 16.71 -27.99
CA GLY A 45 -36.67 17.29 -28.05
C GLY A 45 -36.53 18.73 -27.57
N ARG A 46 -35.40 19.01 -26.92
CA ARG A 46 -34.89 20.36 -26.70
C ARG A 46 -33.79 20.67 -27.71
N ARG A 47 -34.06 21.74 -28.46
CA ARG A 47 -33.19 22.44 -29.41
C ARG A 47 -31.83 22.78 -28.80
N ALA A 48 -30.81 22.72 -29.65
CA ALA A 48 -29.48 23.27 -29.40
C ALA A 48 -29.53 24.81 -29.27
N PRO A 49 -28.70 25.41 -28.39
CA PRO A 49 -28.53 26.86 -28.32
C PRO A 49 -27.68 27.42 -29.48
N PRO A 50 -27.86 28.71 -29.82
CA PRO A 50 -27.18 29.36 -30.94
C PRO A 50 -25.70 29.66 -30.64
N VAL A 51 -24.87 29.52 -31.68
CA VAL A 51 -23.45 29.85 -31.71
C VAL A 51 -23.30 31.37 -31.72
N LEU A 52 -22.62 31.93 -30.71
CA LEU A 52 -22.24 33.34 -30.64
C LEU A 52 -20.96 33.55 -31.45
N PHE A 53 -21.01 34.55 -32.33
CA PHE A 53 -19.90 35.03 -33.16
C PHE A 53 -18.79 35.65 -32.31
N GLU A 54 -17.55 35.24 -32.58
CA GLU A 54 -16.32 35.76 -31.97
C GLU A 54 -15.80 36.94 -32.82
N PRO A 55 -15.40 38.08 -32.23
CA PRO A 55 -14.87 39.23 -32.97
C PRO A 55 -13.40 39.06 -33.39
N PRO A 56 -12.95 39.74 -34.47
CA PRO A 56 -11.62 39.56 -35.03
C PRO A 56 -10.50 40.17 -34.17
N SER A 57 -9.39 39.43 -34.07
CA SER A 57 -8.15 39.85 -33.40
C SER A 57 -7.47 41.04 -34.10
N PRO A 58 -6.89 42.00 -33.36
CA PRO A 58 -6.05 43.05 -33.93
C PRO A 58 -4.64 42.55 -34.28
N SER A 59 -4.12 43.07 -35.38
CA SER A 59 -2.82 42.78 -36.00
C SER A 59 -1.60 42.94 -35.07
N PRO A 60 -0.53 42.15 -35.26
CA PRO A 60 0.70 42.29 -34.50
C PRO A 60 1.53 43.49 -35.00
N SER A 61 1.85 44.39 -34.08
CA SER A 61 2.82 45.47 -34.25
C SER A 61 4.22 44.91 -34.51
N SER A 62 4.87 45.46 -35.51
CA SER A 62 6.24 45.17 -35.94
C SER A 62 7.26 45.47 -34.82
N GLN A 63 7.95 44.45 -34.32
CA GLN A 63 9.15 44.65 -33.49
C GLN A 63 10.39 44.83 -34.38
N PRO A 64 11.31 45.74 -34.04
CA PRO A 64 12.60 45.84 -34.71
C PRO A 64 13.53 44.67 -34.32
N PRO A 65 14.48 44.29 -35.18
CA PRO A 65 15.37 43.16 -34.94
C PRO A 65 16.33 43.41 -33.76
N PRO A 66 16.65 42.39 -32.94
CA PRO A 66 17.64 42.52 -31.87
C PRO A 66 19.07 42.58 -32.42
N SER A 67 19.90 43.40 -31.79
CA SER A 67 21.32 43.59 -32.07
C SER A 67 22.13 42.29 -31.95
N PRO A 68 23.24 42.14 -32.71
CA PRO A 68 24.08 40.95 -32.65
C PRO A 68 24.81 40.81 -31.30
N PRO A 69 25.02 39.58 -30.81
CA PRO A 69 25.71 39.35 -29.54
C PRO A 69 27.22 39.65 -29.65
N PRO A 70 27.87 40.09 -28.55
CA PRO A 70 29.30 40.35 -28.53
C PRO A 70 30.11 39.06 -28.71
N LYS A 71 31.23 39.17 -29.44
CA LYS A 71 32.17 38.07 -29.70
C LYS A 71 32.66 37.45 -28.40
N ARG A 72 32.38 36.15 -28.22
CA ARG A 72 32.84 35.35 -27.08
C ARG A 72 34.33 35.07 -27.22
N ASN A 73 35.12 35.43 -26.21
CA ASN A 73 36.53 35.02 -26.12
C ASN A 73 36.65 33.50 -25.98
N PRO A 74 37.74 32.88 -26.49
CA PRO A 74 37.92 31.43 -26.42
C PRO A 74 38.03 30.95 -24.97
N VAL A 75 37.19 29.98 -24.62
CA VAL A 75 37.17 29.32 -23.31
C VAL A 75 38.39 28.41 -23.22
N GLN A 76 39.24 28.64 -22.21
CA GLN A 76 40.33 27.72 -21.85
C GLN A 76 39.77 26.33 -21.46
N PRO A 77 40.47 25.23 -21.77
CA PRO A 77 40.03 23.89 -21.45
C PRO A 77 40.17 23.62 -19.95
N SER A 78 39.13 23.96 -19.19
CA SER A 78 39.02 23.57 -17.78
C SER A 78 38.68 22.08 -17.66
N LEU A 79 39.51 21.37 -16.90
CA LEU A 79 39.35 19.98 -16.45
C LEU A 79 37.88 19.66 -16.15
N ARG A 80 37.29 18.73 -16.92
CA ARG A 80 35.92 18.25 -16.69
C ARG A 80 35.84 17.63 -15.31
N ARG A 81 35.02 18.21 -14.43
CA ARG A 81 34.59 17.52 -13.22
C ARG A 81 33.88 16.21 -13.63
N PRO A 82 34.13 15.09 -12.94
CA PRO A 82 33.35 13.87 -13.15
C PRO A 82 31.86 14.18 -12.98
N ASN A 83 31.03 13.69 -13.90
CA ASN A 83 29.59 13.79 -13.76
C ASN A 83 29.18 13.20 -12.40
N PRO A 84 28.30 13.86 -11.63
CA PRO A 84 27.76 13.24 -10.43
C PRO A 84 27.08 11.92 -10.80
N PRO A 85 27.19 10.88 -9.95
CA PRO A 85 26.56 9.60 -10.20
C PRO A 85 25.04 9.78 -10.44
N PRO A 86 24.41 8.93 -11.28
CA PRO A 86 22.98 8.99 -11.54
C PRO A 86 22.21 8.99 -10.22
N GLN A 87 21.40 10.02 -9.98
CA GLN A 87 20.51 10.04 -8.84
C GLN A 87 19.45 8.95 -9.00
N PRO A 88 19.06 8.24 -7.93
CA PRO A 88 17.94 7.32 -7.96
C PRO A 88 16.69 8.06 -8.47
N PRO A 89 15.85 7.43 -9.31
CA PRO A 89 14.62 8.05 -9.79
C PRO A 89 13.80 8.53 -8.59
N THR A 90 13.45 9.82 -8.58
CA THR A 90 12.54 10.36 -7.56
C THR A 90 11.22 9.62 -7.71
N PRO A 91 10.75 8.91 -6.68
CA PRO A 91 9.66 8.00 -6.87
C PRO A 91 8.38 8.81 -7.13
N PRO A 92 7.59 8.47 -8.15
CA PRO A 92 6.51 9.31 -8.63
C PRO A 92 5.50 9.58 -7.52
N ASN A 93 5.16 10.86 -7.33
CA ASN A 93 4.14 11.27 -6.36
C ASN A 93 2.75 11.11 -7.01
N TYR A 94 2.17 9.91 -6.91
CA TYR A 94 0.82 9.62 -7.38
C TYR A 94 -0.26 9.90 -6.32
N GLY A 95 0.02 10.80 -5.36
CA GLY A 95 -0.95 11.26 -4.36
C GLY A 95 -0.96 10.49 -3.04
N PHE A 96 -0.33 9.31 -2.96
CA PHE A 96 -0.30 8.51 -1.73
C PHE A 96 0.46 9.20 -0.57
N PRO A 97 -0.03 9.14 0.68
CA PRO A 97 -1.32 8.61 1.10
C PRO A 97 -2.50 9.48 0.63
N PHE A 98 -3.61 8.83 0.29
CA PHE A 98 -4.79 9.52 -0.28
C PHE A 98 -5.66 10.21 0.76
N CYS A 99 -5.59 9.80 2.02
CA CYS A 99 -6.21 10.58 3.11
C CYS A 99 -5.50 11.93 3.27
N ALA A 100 -6.25 12.95 3.67
CA ALA A 100 -5.69 14.25 4.02
C ALA A 100 -4.60 14.06 5.09
N CYS A 101 -3.38 14.46 4.74
CA CYS A 101 -2.21 14.36 5.59
C CYS A 101 -1.42 15.66 5.51
N LYS A 102 -1.21 16.32 6.65
CA LYS A 102 -0.54 17.62 6.70
C LYS A 102 0.97 17.49 6.51
N ARG A 103 1.60 16.45 7.08
CA ARG A 103 3.07 16.27 7.05
C ARG A 103 3.46 14.84 6.69
N ARG A 104 4.13 14.68 5.54
CA ARG A 104 4.50 13.37 4.98
C ARG A 104 5.98 13.00 5.15
N SER A 105 6.80 13.89 5.72
CA SER A 105 8.25 13.70 5.80
C SER A 105 8.65 12.54 6.70
N LEU A 106 9.39 11.57 6.15
CA LEU A 106 10.00 10.48 6.92
C LEU A 106 10.98 10.98 7.98
N LYS A 107 11.82 11.97 7.64
CA LYS A 107 12.88 12.47 8.54
C LYS A 107 12.33 13.08 9.82
N ALA A 108 11.08 13.54 9.80
CA ALA A 108 10.42 14.14 10.96
C ALA A 108 9.83 13.10 11.94
N SER A 109 9.88 11.80 11.61
CA SER A 109 9.30 10.72 12.40
C SER A 109 10.33 9.62 12.66
N PRO A 110 10.25 8.92 13.81
CA PRO A 110 11.16 7.84 14.12
C PRO A 110 10.85 6.54 13.37
N TYR A 111 9.70 6.41 12.71
CA TYR A 111 9.25 5.10 12.21
C TYR A 111 9.73 4.80 10.79
N ARG A 112 10.30 3.61 10.60
CA ARG A 112 10.55 2.98 9.29
C ARG A 112 9.98 1.57 9.27
N ILE A 113 9.65 1.07 8.09
CA ILE A 113 9.35 -0.34 7.86
C ILE A 113 10.52 -0.93 7.07
N VAL A 114 11.03 -2.06 7.52
CA VAL A 114 12.12 -2.79 6.89
C VAL A 114 11.64 -4.21 6.60
N PHE A 115 11.95 -4.72 5.42
CA PHE A 115 11.61 -6.09 5.04
C PHE A 115 12.52 -7.09 5.74
N ASP A 116 11.91 -8.17 6.26
CA ASP A 116 12.64 -9.27 6.88
C ASP A 116 12.77 -10.43 5.89
N ASN A 117 11.67 -11.12 5.62
CA ASN A 117 11.67 -12.31 4.80
C ASN A 117 10.28 -12.67 4.26
N SER A 118 10.30 -13.64 3.34
CA SER A 118 9.11 -14.34 2.85
C SER A 118 9.22 -15.81 3.23
N THR A 119 8.18 -16.39 3.82
CA THR A 119 8.13 -17.81 4.17
C THR A 119 6.92 -18.45 3.49
N ALA A 120 7.15 -19.50 2.69
CA ALA A 120 6.06 -20.34 2.20
C ALA A 120 5.38 -21.05 3.37
N LEU A 121 4.06 -21.06 3.39
CA LEU A 121 3.26 -21.74 4.40
C LEU A 121 2.62 -23.01 3.80
N PRO A 122 2.29 -24.01 4.64
CA PRO A 122 1.55 -25.17 4.18
C PRO A 122 0.25 -24.76 3.46
N MET A 123 -0.08 -25.46 2.38
CA MET A 123 -1.34 -25.26 1.66
C MET A 123 -2.53 -25.56 2.57
N LEU A 124 -3.59 -24.77 2.47
CA LEU A 124 -4.87 -25.07 3.12
C LEU A 124 -5.69 -26.03 2.25
N ALA A 125 -6.82 -26.48 2.80
CA ALA A 125 -7.80 -27.29 2.08
C ALA A 125 -8.35 -26.64 0.79
N ASP A 126 -8.13 -25.33 0.60
CA ASP A 126 -8.49 -24.61 -0.62
C ASP A 126 -7.49 -24.82 -1.77
N GLY A 127 -6.40 -25.56 -1.53
CA GLY A 127 -5.39 -25.86 -2.54
C GLY A 127 -4.58 -24.65 -2.99
N LYS A 128 -4.63 -23.54 -2.25
CA LYS A 128 -3.90 -22.32 -2.61
C LYS A 128 -2.60 -22.21 -1.85
N GLU A 129 -1.54 -21.84 -2.57
CA GLU A 129 -0.28 -21.43 -1.97
C GLU A 129 -0.48 -20.17 -1.13
N ARG A 130 0.25 -20.12 -0.01
CA ARG A 130 0.20 -18.99 0.92
C ARG A 130 1.62 -18.64 1.31
N VAL A 131 1.95 -17.36 1.22
CA VAL A 131 3.26 -16.85 1.59
C VAL A 131 3.07 -15.83 2.69
N ARG A 132 3.83 -15.98 3.78
CA ARG A 132 3.92 -14.98 4.84
C ARG A 132 5.07 -14.03 4.51
N HIS A 133 4.77 -12.76 4.33
CA HIS A 133 5.78 -11.71 4.25
C HIS A 133 5.84 -10.99 5.60
N CYS A 134 7.02 -10.89 6.17
CA CYS A 134 7.25 -10.18 7.41
C CYS A 134 8.16 -8.98 7.19
N PHE A 135 7.87 -7.95 7.97
CA PHE A 135 8.58 -6.70 8.08
C PHE A 135 8.74 -6.38 9.55
N HIS A 136 9.63 -5.48 9.91
CA HIS A 136 9.66 -4.92 11.25
C HIS A 136 9.66 -3.39 11.23
N VAL A 137 9.15 -2.82 12.32
CA VAL A 137 9.28 -1.39 12.58
C VAL A 137 10.70 -1.12 13.06
N ARG A 138 11.47 -0.36 12.30
CA ARG A 138 12.76 0.19 12.74
C ARG A 138 12.55 1.58 13.31
N LEU A 139 13.05 1.80 14.52
CA LEU A 139 13.12 3.13 15.13
C LEU A 139 14.41 3.82 14.74
N GLU A 140 14.29 4.99 14.12
CA GLU A 140 15.40 5.89 13.83
C GLU A 140 15.34 7.13 14.71
N GLY A 141 16.48 7.76 14.94
CA GLY A 141 16.53 9.08 15.55
C GLY A 141 15.78 10.10 14.69
N CYS A 142 14.93 10.90 15.32
CA CYS A 142 14.32 12.09 14.73
C CYS A 142 14.71 13.31 15.55
N ASP A 143 14.62 14.49 14.93
CA ASP A 143 14.80 15.76 15.64
C ASP A 143 13.69 15.89 16.70
N PRO A 144 14.01 15.96 18.00
CA PRO A 144 13.02 16.10 19.06
C PRO A 144 12.15 17.36 18.93
N ALA A 145 12.64 18.40 18.24
CA ALA A 145 11.86 19.61 17.97
C ALA A 145 10.87 19.44 16.82
N ALA A 146 10.98 18.37 16.01
CA ALA A 146 10.04 18.09 14.95
C ALA A 146 8.72 17.56 15.54
N GLN A 147 7.59 18.15 15.15
CA GLN A 147 6.26 17.78 15.64
C GLN A 147 5.97 16.26 15.56
N CYS A 148 6.42 15.61 14.48
CA CYS A 148 6.12 14.21 14.22
C CYS A 148 7.07 13.24 14.96
N CYS A 149 8.04 13.75 15.73
CA CYS A 149 9.04 12.91 16.38
C CYS A 149 8.45 12.14 17.57
N ALA A 150 7.47 12.72 18.27
CA ALA A 150 6.78 12.11 19.41
C ALA A 150 5.45 11.42 19.03
N MET A 151 5.19 11.22 17.74
CA MET A 151 3.88 10.72 17.28
C MET A 151 3.66 9.25 17.70
N GLY A 152 2.45 8.88 18.07
CA GLY A 152 2.03 7.47 18.16
C GLY A 152 1.66 6.89 16.79
N VAL A 153 1.16 5.66 16.77
CA VAL A 153 0.72 4.96 15.55
C VAL A 153 -0.74 4.52 15.66
N LYS A 154 -1.61 5.17 14.88
CA LYS A 154 -3.03 4.87 14.74
C LYS A 154 -3.32 3.75 13.75
N LYS A 155 -2.64 3.81 12.61
CA LYS A 155 -2.75 2.85 11.51
C LYS A 155 -1.48 2.88 10.67
N VAL A 156 -1.28 1.79 9.93
CA VAL A 156 -0.28 1.67 8.86
C VAL A 156 -1.01 1.40 7.56
N GLU A 157 -0.60 2.08 6.50
CA GLU A 157 -1.17 1.88 5.17
C GLU A 157 -0.08 1.49 4.17
N LEU A 158 -0.39 0.58 3.26
CA LEU A 158 0.44 0.18 2.12
C LEU A 158 -0.30 0.47 0.82
N SER A 159 0.40 1.05 -0.17
CA SER A 159 -0.13 1.17 -1.52
C SER A 159 0.01 -0.16 -2.26
N VAL A 160 -1.11 -0.69 -2.74
CA VAL A 160 -1.21 -2.06 -3.24
C VAL A 160 -1.98 -2.11 -4.56
N GLN A 161 -1.76 -3.16 -5.34
CA GLN A 161 -2.45 -3.34 -6.60
C GLN A 161 -3.95 -3.56 -6.39
N ASN A 162 -4.76 -3.06 -7.32
CA ASN A 162 -6.22 -3.05 -7.21
C ASN A 162 -6.84 -4.45 -7.08
N GLN A 163 -6.23 -5.44 -7.73
CA GLN A 163 -6.66 -6.84 -7.72
C GLN A 163 -6.36 -7.61 -6.43
N CYS A 164 -5.55 -7.07 -5.52
CA CYS A 164 -5.03 -7.82 -4.37
C CYS A 164 -5.95 -7.86 -3.14
N ARG A 165 -7.15 -7.27 -3.22
CA ARG A 165 -8.10 -7.20 -2.09
C ARG A 165 -8.42 -8.56 -1.48
N GLN A 166 -8.51 -9.59 -2.31
CA GLN A 166 -8.84 -10.95 -1.89
C GLN A 166 -7.61 -11.80 -1.54
N SER A 167 -6.41 -11.29 -1.82
CA SER A 167 -5.15 -12.03 -1.61
C SER A 167 -4.68 -11.99 -0.16
N VAL A 168 -5.06 -10.97 0.62
CA VAL A 168 -4.72 -10.93 2.05
C VAL A 168 -5.62 -11.87 2.82
N LYS A 169 -5.02 -12.82 3.56
CA LYS A 169 -5.75 -13.76 4.41
C LYS A 169 -5.63 -13.43 5.89
N LEU A 170 -4.50 -12.85 6.27
CA LEU A 170 -4.21 -12.50 7.66
C LEU A 170 -3.20 -11.36 7.68
N ALA A 171 -3.37 -10.46 8.64
CA ALA A 171 -2.37 -9.46 8.98
C ALA A 171 -2.08 -9.55 10.47
N MET A 172 -0.82 -9.40 10.84
CA MET A 172 -0.34 -9.57 12.21
C MET A 172 0.58 -8.43 12.61
N LEU A 173 0.54 -8.07 13.89
CA LEU A 173 1.45 -7.13 14.53
C LEU A 173 1.89 -7.74 15.86
N GLY A 174 3.20 -7.81 16.11
CA GLY A 174 3.73 -8.42 17.33
C GLY A 174 3.29 -9.87 17.53
N GLY A 175 3.11 -10.63 16.42
CA GLY A 175 2.64 -12.02 16.44
C GLY A 175 1.14 -12.20 16.70
N ARG A 176 0.37 -11.12 16.86
CA ARG A 176 -1.09 -11.18 17.07
C ARG A 176 -1.83 -10.80 15.80
N SER A 177 -2.97 -11.44 15.53
CA SER A 177 -3.87 -11.06 14.44
C SER A 177 -4.44 -9.65 14.69
N TYR A 178 -4.41 -8.81 13.66
CA TYR A 178 -4.95 -7.45 13.70
C TYR A 178 -6.00 -7.24 12.60
N PRO A 179 -7.01 -6.39 12.86
CA PRO A 179 -7.99 -6.02 11.85
C PRO A 179 -7.30 -5.26 10.72
N TRP A 180 -7.67 -5.63 9.49
CA TRP A 180 -7.20 -4.98 8.29
C TRP A 180 -8.37 -4.69 7.35
N ALA A 181 -8.18 -3.71 6.48
CA ALA A 181 -9.18 -3.29 5.50
C ALA A 181 -8.51 -2.81 4.22
N PHE A 182 -9.32 -2.61 3.19
CA PHE A 182 -8.89 -1.92 1.97
C PHE A 182 -9.74 -0.68 1.75
N THR A 183 -9.13 0.41 1.29
CA THR A 183 -9.87 1.52 0.64
C THR A 183 -9.50 1.60 -0.82
N GLN A 184 -10.37 2.26 -1.58
CA GLN A 184 -10.12 2.65 -2.95
C GLN A 184 -10.32 4.15 -3.03
N ASP A 185 -9.37 4.82 -3.65
CA ASP A 185 -9.30 6.27 -3.73
C ASP A 185 -9.00 6.63 -5.19
N VAL A 186 -9.61 7.70 -5.70
CA VAL A 186 -9.37 8.17 -7.08
C VAL A 186 -8.47 9.40 -7.04
N SER A 187 -7.32 9.34 -7.70
CA SER A 187 -6.39 10.47 -7.89
C SER A 187 -6.05 10.58 -9.37
N ASP A 188 -6.10 11.78 -9.94
CA ASP A 188 -5.79 12.02 -11.36
C ASP A 188 -6.54 11.10 -12.35
N GLY A 189 -7.80 10.76 -12.01
CA GLY A 189 -8.65 9.86 -12.81
C GLY A 189 -8.28 8.38 -12.74
N GLN A 190 -7.30 8.00 -11.91
CA GLN A 190 -6.89 6.61 -11.66
C GLN A 190 -7.37 6.13 -10.29
N THR A 191 -7.84 4.89 -10.23
CA THR A 191 -8.23 4.24 -8.97
C THR A 191 -7.02 3.56 -8.35
N TYR A 192 -6.75 3.89 -7.10
CA TYR A 192 -5.69 3.29 -6.30
C TYR A 192 -6.29 2.52 -5.13
N THR A 193 -5.67 1.40 -4.77
CA THR A 193 -6.09 0.61 -3.62
C THR A 193 -5.05 0.73 -2.50
N THR A 194 -5.55 0.87 -1.29
CA THR A 194 -4.72 0.98 -0.09
C THR A 194 -5.07 -0.14 0.87
N PHE A 195 -4.09 -0.97 1.23
CA PHE A 195 -4.20 -1.92 2.33
C PHE A 195 -3.98 -1.18 3.65
N LYS A 196 -4.79 -1.46 4.66
CA LYS A 196 -4.77 -0.77 5.96
C LYS A 196 -4.67 -1.76 7.09
N LEU A 197 -3.68 -1.60 7.96
CA LEU A 197 -3.66 -2.17 9.29
C LEU A 197 -4.18 -1.10 10.25
N SER A 198 -5.46 -1.17 10.58
CA SER A 198 -6.17 -0.14 11.34
C SER A 198 -6.24 -0.46 12.83
N SER A 199 -6.69 0.52 13.62
CA SER A 199 -6.99 0.34 15.05
C SER A 199 -5.79 -0.12 15.87
N LEU A 200 -4.60 0.40 15.55
CA LEU A 200 -3.37 0.06 16.26
C LEU A 200 -3.34 0.74 17.63
N GLY A 201 -3.68 2.03 17.70
CA GLY A 201 -3.80 2.77 18.95
C GLY A 201 -2.51 2.80 19.79
N LEU A 202 -1.35 2.60 19.17
CA LEU A 202 -0.07 2.45 19.87
C LEU A 202 0.50 3.82 20.22
N LYS A 203 0.80 4.07 21.49
CA LYS A 203 1.59 5.25 21.86
C LYS A 203 3.04 5.01 21.43
N GLN A 204 3.81 6.08 21.28
CA GLN A 204 5.22 5.96 20.85
C GLN A 204 6.01 4.96 21.70
N LYS A 205 5.83 5.00 23.03
CA LYS A 205 6.48 4.08 23.97
C LYS A 205 6.10 2.60 23.80
N ASP A 206 4.96 2.32 23.17
CA ASP A 206 4.47 0.96 22.94
C ASP A 206 5.02 0.41 21.61
N VAL A 207 5.52 1.28 20.73
CA VAL A 207 6.18 0.88 19.48
C VAL A 207 7.65 0.56 19.77
N SER A 208 7.98 -0.73 19.70
CA SER A 208 9.34 -1.22 19.92
C SER A 208 10.13 -1.32 18.62
N ASN A 209 11.43 -1.05 18.68
CA ASN A 209 12.33 -1.37 17.57
C ASN A 209 12.34 -2.88 17.33
N GLY A 210 12.14 -3.31 16.08
CA GLY A 210 11.99 -4.72 15.72
C GLY A 210 10.56 -5.27 15.86
N MET A 211 9.56 -4.43 16.16
CA MET A 211 8.16 -4.89 16.22
C MET A 211 7.72 -5.48 14.88
N PRO A 212 7.35 -6.78 14.80
CA PRO A 212 7.07 -7.43 13.53
C PRO A 212 5.66 -7.10 13.02
N ILE A 213 5.57 -6.77 11.74
CA ILE A 213 4.35 -6.65 10.93
C ILE A 213 4.41 -7.76 9.89
N CYS A 214 3.43 -8.67 9.87
CA CYS A 214 3.40 -9.73 8.88
C CYS A 214 2.05 -9.77 8.15
N VAL A 215 2.08 -10.10 6.86
CA VAL A 215 0.90 -10.33 6.03
C VAL A 215 0.99 -11.70 5.36
N ILE A 216 -0.11 -12.44 5.38
CA ILE A 216 -0.23 -13.70 4.63
C ILE A 216 -0.98 -13.42 3.35
N LEU A 217 -0.29 -13.65 2.23
CA LEU A 217 -0.78 -13.42 0.89
C LEU A 217 -0.99 -14.73 0.13
N THR A 218 -1.95 -14.72 -0.78
CA THR A 218 -2.20 -15.78 -1.76
C THR A 218 -2.27 -15.20 -3.16
N GLU A 219 -2.40 -16.06 -4.16
CA GLU A 219 -2.70 -15.64 -5.52
C GLU A 219 -3.91 -14.68 -5.60
N PRO A 220 -3.93 -13.75 -6.57
CA PRO A 220 -2.87 -13.50 -7.59
C PRO A 220 -1.69 -12.66 -7.07
N CYS A 221 -1.67 -12.28 -5.80
CA CYS A 221 -0.71 -11.33 -5.22
C CYS A 221 0.17 -11.96 -4.13
N GLN A 222 0.62 -13.20 -4.35
CA GLN A 222 1.40 -13.95 -3.36
C GLN A 222 2.83 -13.45 -3.17
N THR A 223 3.31 -12.54 -4.02
CA THR A 223 4.63 -11.92 -3.90
C THR A 223 4.48 -10.42 -3.68
N LEU A 224 5.46 -9.79 -3.02
CA LEU A 224 5.43 -8.34 -2.79
C LEU A 224 5.43 -7.54 -4.10
N ALA A 225 6.13 -8.02 -5.14
CA ALA A 225 6.10 -7.45 -6.48
C ALA A 225 4.68 -7.38 -7.07
N ARG A 226 3.88 -8.41 -6.83
CA ARG A 226 2.48 -8.50 -7.31
C ARG A 226 1.50 -7.82 -6.37
N PHE A 227 1.84 -7.71 -5.08
CA PHE A 227 1.01 -7.09 -4.06
C PHE A 227 1.10 -5.58 -4.08
N CYS A 228 2.30 -5.03 -4.19
CA CYS A 228 2.56 -3.61 -4.03
C CYS A 228 2.35 -2.83 -5.32
N TYR A 229 1.77 -1.64 -5.19
CA TYR A 229 1.57 -0.76 -6.33
C TYR A 229 2.87 -0.04 -6.67
N THR A 230 3.45 -0.39 -7.82
CA THR A 230 4.68 0.22 -8.35
C THR A 230 4.41 0.75 -9.76
N PRO A 231 4.25 2.08 -9.94
CA PRO A 231 3.91 2.65 -11.26
C PRO A 231 5.03 2.48 -12.29
N THR A 232 6.27 2.37 -11.84
CA THR A 232 7.47 2.13 -12.68
C THR A 232 7.89 0.66 -12.70
N GLY A 233 7.10 -0.24 -12.09
CA GLY A 233 7.54 -1.58 -11.73
C GLY A 233 8.57 -1.59 -10.59
N GLY A 234 8.91 -2.79 -10.14
CA GLY A 234 9.91 -3.06 -9.10
C GLY A 234 9.34 -3.72 -7.85
N ASP A 235 10.25 -4.16 -6.99
CA ASP A 235 9.95 -4.88 -5.74
C ASP A 235 10.01 -3.92 -4.56
N TRP A 236 9.08 -2.97 -4.52
CA TRP A 236 8.98 -2.05 -3.41
C TRP A 236 7.53 -1.67 -3.12
N CYS A 237 7.27 -1.27 -1.89
CA CYS A 237 5.93 -0.92 -1.42
C CYS A 237 5.98 0.46 -0.81
N ARG A 238 5.14 1.37 -1.29
CA ARG A 238 4.95 2.63 -0.58
C ARG A 238 4.12 2.39 0.67
N TYR A 239 4.60 2.87 1.80
CA TYR A 239 3.93 2.75 3.10
C TYR A 239 3.78 4.12 3.77
N THR A 240 2.85 4.22 4.70
CA THR A 240 2.78 5.35 5.62
C THR A 240 2.32 4.90 7.00
N PHE A 241 2.86 5.54 8.04
CA PHE A 241 2.24 5.54 9.36
C PHE A 241 1.24 6.68 9.45
N PHE A 242 0.29 6.61 10.37
CA PHE A 242 -0.55 7.75 10.73
C PHE A 242 -0.50 7.95 12.24
N SER A 243 -0.40 9.20 12.66
CA SER A 243 -0.41 9.60 14.06
C SER A 243 -1.77 9.38 14.73
N LEU A 244 -1.74 9.36 16.07
CA LEU A 244 -2.93 9.14 16.91
C LEU A 244 -3.89 10.33 16.93
N ASP A 245 -3.44 11.52 16.56
CA ASP A 245 -4.31 12.69 16.48
C ASP A 245 -5.41 12.48 15.43
N GLU A 246 -6.52 13.17 15.64
CA GLU A 246 -7.70 13.04 14.79
C GLU A 246 -7.51 13.70 13.42
N ASP A 247 -6.61 14.70 13.37
CA ASP A 247 -6.32 15.52 12.20
C ASP A 247 -5.34 14.88 11.20
N ASN A 248 -4.77 13.72 11.53
CA ASN A 248 -3.67 13.08 10.79
C ASN A 248 -2.55 14.09 10.46
N GLU A 249 -2.08 14.82 11.48
CA GLU A 249 -1.04 15.84 11.34
C GLU A 249 0.26 15.24 10.79
N CYS A 250 0.57 14.00 11.17
CA CYS A 250 1.80 13.31 10.81
C CYS A 250 1.50 11.97 10.14
N CYS A 251 1.91 11.85 8.88
CA CYS A 251 1.83 10.59 8.13
C CYS A 251 3.14 10.36 7.34
N PRO A 252 4.23 10.03 8.06
CA PRO A 252 5.54 9.82 7.44
C PRO A 252 5.43 8.70 6.40
N THR A 253 5.72 9.03 5.15
CA THR A 253 5.51 8.16 4.00
C THR A 253 6.84 7.74 3.41
N GLY A 254 7.07 6.43 3.34
CA GLY A 254 8.33 5.86 2.87
C GLY A 254 8.14 4.77 1.83
N ASP A 255 9.25 4.32 1.27
CA ASP A 255 9.30 3.22 0.33
C ASP A 255 10.05 2.06 0.98
N LEU A 256 9.35 0.93 1.11
CA LEU A 256 9.87 -0.33 1.61
C LEU A 256 10.46 -1.09 0.42
N LEU A 257 11.75 -1.37 0.44
CA LEU A 257 12.38 -2.23 -0.56
C LEU A 257 12.15 -3.70 -0.18
N ALA A 258 11.48 -4.45 -1.05
CA ALA A 258 11.36 -5.89 -0.97
C ALA A 258 12.54 -6.51 -1.72
N THR A 259 13.75 -6.43 -1.17
CA THR A 259 14.90 -7.14 -1.74
C THR A 259 14.60 -8.65 -1.76
N GLN A 260 14.58 -9.24 -2.97
CA GLN A 260 14.61 -10.69 -3.26
C GLN A 260 15.83 -11.31 -2.53
N ASP A 261 15.83 -12.52 -1.98
CA ASP A 261 15.18 -13.79 -2.33
C ASP A 261 14.77 -14.54 -1.03
N PRO A 262 13.77 -15.44 -1.01
CA PRO A 262 13.78 -16.51 -0.03
C PRO A 262 15.14 -17.19 -0.10
N GLN A 263 15.89 -17.18 1.00
CA GLN A 263 16.90 -18.21 1.18
C GLN A 263 16.12 -19.52 1.26
N VAL A 264 15.98 -20.17 0.11
CA VAL A 264 15.94 -21.62 0.07
C VAL A 264 17.30 -22.02 0.60
N GLU A 265 17.41 -22.09 1.93
CA GLU A 265 18.38 -22.98 2.54
C GLU A 265 17.93 -24.35 2.04
N GLU A 266 18.53 -24.81 0.94
CA GLU A 266 18.62 -26.23 0.67
C GLU A 266 19.28 -26.81 1.91
N LEU A 267 18.46 -27.28 2.84
CA LEU A 267 18.84 -28.34 3.75
C LEU A 267 19.14 -29.52 2.84
N GLU A 268 20.39 -29.59 2.37
CA GLU A 268 21.01 -30.84 1.93
C GLU A 268 20.81 -31.82 3.09
N PHE A 269 19.74 -32.61 3.00
CA PHE A 269 19.62 -33.81 3.79
C PHE A 269 20.71 -34.73 3.26
N ASP A 270 21.86 -34.70 3.92
CA ASP A 270 22.91 -35.69 3.77
C ASP A 270 22.25 -37.05 4.05
N THR A 271 21.84 -37.73 2.99
CA THR A 271 21.41 -39.13 3.05
C THR A 271 22.66 -39.94 3.28
N GLY A 272 23.12 -39.93 4.54
CA GLY A 272 24.15 -40.79 5.05
C GLY A 272 23.82 -42.23 4.68
N SER A 273 24.69 -42.78 3.84
CA SER A 273 24.94 -44.19 3.58
C SER A 273 24.21 -45.15 4.52
N VAL A 274 23.25 -45.88 3.96
CA VAL A 274 22.70 -47.11 4.53
C VAL A 274 23.86 -48.10 4.66
N GLN A 275 24.31 -48.39 5.89
CA GLN A 275 25.12 -49.57 6.16
C GLN A 275 24.18 -50.78 6.16
N GLU A 276 24.33 -51.64 5.15
CA GLU A 276 23.91 -53.04 5.22
C GLU A 276 24.58 -53.68 6.43
N VAL A 277 23.78 -54.10 7.41
CA VAL A 277 24.22 -54.99 8.47
C VAL A 277 23.91 -56.41 7.99
N GLU A 278 24.95 -57.10 7.51
CA GLU A 278 24.91 -58.53 7.22
C GLU A 278 24.55 -59.31 8.50
N LEU A 279 23.50 -60.11 8.43
CA LEU A 279 23.15 -61.10 9.45
C LEU A 279 24.16 -62.26 9.38
N GLY A 280 25.10 -62.28 10.32
CA GLY A 280 25.96 -63.44 10.58
C GLY A 280 25.23 -64.50 11.39
N GLU A 281 24.82 -65.57 10.70
CA GLU A 281 24.30 -66.81 11.27
C GLU A 281 25.43 -67.58 11.98
N GLY A 282 25.32 -67.73 13.30
CA GLY A 282 26.28 -68.46 14.14
C GLY A 282 25.65 -69.72 14.74
N ARG A 283 26.15 -70.88 14.28
CA ARG A 283 25.91 -72.22 14.82
C ARG A 283 26.28 -72.37 16.29
#